data_AF-Q8NJW6-F1
#
_entry.id   AF-Q8NJW6-F1
#
_cell.length_a   1.000
_cell.length_b   1.000
_cell.length_c   1.000
_cell.angle_alpha   90.00
_cell.angle_beta   90.00
_cell.angle_gamma   90.00
#
_symmetry.space_group_name_H-M   'P 1'
#
loop_
_entity.id
_entity.type
_entity.pdbx_description
1 polymer ?
#
loop_
_entity_poly.entity_id
_entity_poly.type
_entity_poly.pdbx_seq_one_letter_code
_entity_poly.pdbx_strand_id
1 'polypeptide(L)'
;NEACCAFIPLAQDLQDTLFMGDCGEDAHEVIRLIFHDAVAISQSQGPTAGGGADGSMLLFPTIEPNFSTNNGIDDSVNNLIPFLAKHNVSAGDLVQFAGAIALTNCPDGAPQVEFLAGRPNQTIPAIDGLIPEPQDSVDKILSRFADAGNFSSFEVVALLASHTVARADKVDPTIDASPFDSTP
;
A
#
# COMPACT_ATOMS: atom_id res chain seq x y z
N ASN A 1 24.50 4.53 3.20
CA ASN A 1 24.59 5.19 1.88
C ASN A 1 24.02 6.60 2.06
N GLU A 2 24.65 7.64 1.49
CA GLU A 2 24.20 9.04 1.61
C GLU A 2 22.78 9.24 1.08
N ALA A 3 22.38 8.48 0.05
CA ALA A 3 21.02 8.50 -0.49
C ALA A 3 19.93 8.15 0.56
N CYS A 4 20.28 7.41 1.62
CA CYS A 4 19.35 7.05 2.69
C CYS A 4 19.07 8.21 3.66
N CYS A 5 19.90 9.26 3.69
CA CYS A 5 19.78 10.34 4.66
C CYS A 5 18.47 11.14 4.49
N ALA A 6 17.92 11.21 3.28
CA ALA A 6 16.65 11.87 2.99
C ALA A 6 15.44 11.19 3.68
N PHE A 7 15.55 9.91 4.03
CA PHE A 7 14.46 9.15 4.65
C PHE A 7 14.34 9.38 6.17
N ILE A 8 15.37 9.92 6.81
CA ILE A 8 15.33 10.26 8.24
C ILE A 8 14.31 11.38 8.52
N PRO A 9 14.40 12.57 7.89
CA PRO A 9 13.42 13.63 8.11
C PRO A 9 12.03 13.25 7.58
N LEU A 10 11.94 12.39 6.55
CA LEU A 10 10.66 11.86 6.08
C LEU A 10 9.99 10.98 7.16
N ALA A 11 10.74 10.08 7.80
CA ALA A 11 10.20 9.25 8.88
C ALA A 11 9.70 10.10 10.06
N GLN A 12 10.46 11.12 10.44
CA GLN A 12 10.07 12.06 11.50
C GLN A 12 8.78 12.79 11.13
N ASP A 13 8.68 13.31 9.91
CA ASP A 13 7.50 14.04 9.46
C ASP A 13 6.26 13.14 9.36
N LEU A 14 6.42 11.90 8.89
CA LEU A 14 5.35 10.90 8.87
C LEU A 14 4.85 10.59 10.28
N GLN A 15 5.75 10.41 11.23
CA GLN A 15 5.39 10.15 12.62
C GLN A 15 4.75 11.37 13.30
N ASP A 16 5.27 12.57 13.08
CA ASP A 16 4.80 13.77 13.76
C ASP A 16 3.49 14.32 13.16
N THR A 17 3.24 14.08 11.88
CA THR A 17 2.12 14.69 11.14
C THR A 17 1.01 13.71 10.80
N LEU A 18 1.35 12.46 10.47
CA LEU A 18 0.37 11.48 9.97
C LEU A 18 0.07 10.42 11.03
N PHE A 19 1.06 9.63 11.43
CA PHE A 19 0.81 8.47 12.28
C PHE A 19 0.72 8.79 13.78
N MET A 20 1.31 9.90 14.23
CA MET A 20 1.39 10.28 15.65
C MET A 20 1.97 9.19 16.56
N GLY A 21 2.83 8.32 16.01
CA GLY A 21 3.39 7.15 16.70
C GLY A 21 2.38 6.04 17.01
N ASP A 22 1.21 6.06 16.37
CA ASP A 22 0.11 5.13 16.58
C ASP A 22 -0.03 4.14 15.42
N CYS A 23 -0.52 2.93 15.73
CA CYS A 23 -1.01 1.96 14.74
C CYS A 23 -2.53 2.11 14.66
N GLY A 24 -2.94 3.26 14.11
CA GLY A 24 -4.34 3.64 13.97
C GLY A 24 -4.76 3.74 12.50
N GLU A 25 -5.84 4.48 12.24
CA GLU A 25 -6.44 4.60 10.90
C GLU A 25 -5.45 4.93 9.79
N ASP A 26 -4.69 6.01 9.96
CA ASP A 26 -3.75 6.46 8.93
C ASP A 26 -2.62 5.44 8.69
N ALA A 27 -2.20 4.71 9.73
CA ALA A 27 -1.24 3.63 9.60
C ALA A 27 -1.83 2.46 8.80
N HIS A 28 -3.06 2.05 9.12
CA HIS A 28 -3.75 0.95 8.43
C HIS A 28 -3.98 1.26 6.95
N GLU A 29 -4.46 2.46 6.65
CA GLU A 29 -4.71 2.89 5.27
C GLU A 29 -3.42 3.00 4.44
N VAL A 30 -2.32 3.46 5.04
CA VAL A 30 -1.01 3.46 4.35
C VAL A 30 -0.45 2.05 4.17
N ILE A 31 -0.65 1.15 5.14
CA ILE A 31 -0.29 -0.29 4.99
C ILE A 31 -1.11 -0.92 3.86
N ARG A 32 -2.40 -0.59 3.72
CA ARG A 32 -3.21 -1.02 2.58
C ARG A 32 -2.66 -0.47 1.26
N LEU A 33 -2.27 0.81 1.22
CA LEU A 33 -1.76 1.47 0.01
C LEU A 33 -0.51 0.79 -0.55
N ILE A 34 0.40 0.27 0.28
CA ILE A 34 1.60 -0.42 -0.24
C ILE A 34 1.22 -1.63 -1.11
N PHE A 35 0.16 -2.35 -0.74
CA PHE A 35 -0.32 -3.52 -1.47
C PHE A 35 -1.02 -3.09 -2.75
N HIS A 36 -1.92 -2.10 -2.66
CA HIS A 36 -2.69 -1.61 -3.80
C HIS A 36 -1.79 -1.02 -4.90
N ASP A 37 -0.75 -0.27 -4.54
CA ASP A 37 0.28 0.19 -5.47
C ASP A 37 1.08 -1.01 -6.03
N ALA A 38 1.63 -1.87 -5.15
CA ALA A 38 2.57 -2.91 -5.57
C ALA A 38 1.97 -4.03 -6.43
N VAL A 39 0.73 -4.46 -6.16
CA VAL A 39 0.11 -5.61 -6.83
C VAL A 39 -0.43 -5.25 -8.23
N ALA A 40 -0.50 -3.95 -8.56
CA ALA A 40 -0.95 -3.41 -9.83
C ALA A 40 0.11 -3.53 -10.94
N ILE A 41 0.58 -4.75 -11.17
CA ILE A 41 1.49 -5.18 -12.24
C ILE A 41 0.96 -6.49 -12.80
N SER A 42 1.23 -6.84 -14.06
CA SER A 42 0.84 -8.15 -14.62
C SER A 42 1.92 -8.69 -15.57
N GLN A 43 2.45 -9.87 -15.26
CA GLN A 43 3.44 -10.55 -16.12
C GLN A 43 2.82 -10.99 -17.45
N SER A 44 1.58 -11.49 -17.43
CA SER A 44 0.89 -11.98 -18.62
C SER A 44 0.39 -10.86 -19.55
N GLN A 45 0.03 -9.69 -18.99
CA GLN A 45 -0.43 -8.53 -19.77
C GLN A 45 0.71 -7.55 -20.13
N GLY A 46 1.86 -7.68 -19.49
CA GLY A 46 3.07 -6.91 -19.77
C GLY A 46 3.09 -5.50 -19.16
N PRO A 47 4.15 -4.72 -19.42
CA PRO A 47 4.43 -3.45 -18.72
C PRO A 47 3.37 -2.36 -18.93
N THR A 48 2.50 -2.47 -19.92
CA THR A 48 1.42 -1.50 -20.15
C THR A 48 0.23 -1.69 -19.21
N ALA A 49 0.17 -2.81 -18.48
CA ALA A 49 -0.89 -3.07 -17.51
C ALA A 49 -0.67 -2.32 -16.18
N GLY A 50 0.58 -2.02 -15.82
CA GLY A 50 0.94 -1.35 -14.58
C GLY A 50 2.38 -1.69 -14.17
N GLY A 51 3.03 -0.79 -13.42
CA GLY A 51 4.45 -0.89 -13.07
C GLY A 51 4.73 -1.53 -11.70
N GLY A 52 3.69 -1.86 -10.93
CA GLY A 52 3.83 -2.43 -9.59
C GLY A 52 4.16 -1.36 -8.56
N ALA A 53 5.12 -1.60 -7.67
CA ALA A 53 5.49 -0.64 -6.62
C ALA A 53 6.21 0.57 -7.21
N ASP A 54 5.45 1.48 -7.83
CA ASP A 54 5.94 2.59 -8.66
C ASP A 54 5.34 3.95 -8.26
N GLY A 55 4.42 3.97 -7.29
CA GLY A 55 3.75 5.17 -6.82
C GLY A 55 2.70 5.73 -7.79
N SER A 56 2.24 4.92 -8.74
CA SER A 56 1.20 5.27 -9.71
C SER A 56 -0.08 5.77 -9.03
N MET A 57 -0.44 5.22 -7.87
CA MET A 57 -1.54 5.70 -7.01
C MET A 57 -1.42 7.19 -6.64
N LEU A 58 -0.20 7.67 -6.35
CA LEU A 58 0.05 9.08 -6.01
C LEU A 58 0.23 9.98 -7.25
N LEU A 59 0.80 9.41 -8.33
CA LEU A 59 1.11 10.16 -9.56
C LEU A 59 -0.12 10.31 -10.47
N PHE A 60 -1.09 9.40 -10.38
CA PHE A 60 -2.35 9.41 -11.13
C PHE A 60 -3.57 9.32 -10.17
N PRO A 61 -3.72 10.27 -9.22
CA PRO A 61 -4.68 10.15 -8.12
C PRO A 61 -6.15 10.24 -8.56
N THR A 62 -6.42 10.47 -9.83
CA THR A 62 -7.76 10.56 -10.42
C THR A 62 -8.11 9.36 -11.30
N ILE A 63 -7.23 8.35 -11.39
CA ILE A 63 -7.44 7.15 -12.22
C ILE A 63 -7.63 5.94 -11.31
N GLU A 64 -6.56 5.42 -10.73
CA GLU A 64 -6.60 4.15 -9.99
C GLU A 64 -7.43 4.23 -8.71
N PRO A 65 -7.36 5.30 -7.89
CA PRO A 65 -8.22 5.41 -6.72
C PRO A 65 -9.73 5.42 -7.03
N ASN A 66 -10.11 5.68 -8.28
CA ASN A 66 -11.51 5.67 -8.72
C ASN A 66 -12.00 4.29 -9.20
N PHE A 67 -11.14 3.27 -9.25
CA PHE A 67 -11.58 1.90 -9.51
C PHE A 67 -12.37 1.36 -8.34
N SER A 68 -13.40 0.54 -8.60
CA SER A 68 -14.27 0.02 -7.53
C SER A 68 -13.52 -0.81 -6.50
N THR A 69 -12.47 -1.51 -6.94
CA THR A 69 -11.58 -2.33 -6.10
C THR A 69 -10.68 -1.50 -5.18
N ASN A 70 -10.50 -0.22 -5.50
CA ASN A 70 -9.69 0.75 -4.76
C ASN A 70 -10.54 1.68 -3.88
N ASN A 71 -11.84 1.42 -3.70
CA ASN A 71 -12.71 2.28 -2.91
C ASN A 71 -12.12 2.54 -1.51
N GLY A 72 -12.05 3.81 -1.10
CA GLY A 72 -11.43 4.28 0.14
C GLY A 72 -9.91 4.49 0.11
N ILE A 73 -9.20 4.10 -0.94
CA ILE A 73 -7.73 4.30 -1.00
C ILE A 73 -7.35 5.78 -1.21
N ASP A 74 -8.31 6.62 -1.59
CA ASP A 74 -8.12 8.05 -1.79
C ASP A 74 -7.69 8.76 -0.51
N ASP A 75 -8.09 8.29 0.67
CA ASP A 75 -7.65 8.86 1.95
C ASP A 75 -6.13 8.73 2.16
N SER A 76 -5.55 7.53 2.01
CA SER A 76 -4.09 7.34 2.09
C SER A 76 -3.32 8.04 0.97
N VAL A 77 -3.87 8.07 -0.24
CA VAL A 77 -3.29 8.83 -1.37
C VAL A 77 -3.22 10.33 -1.05
N ASN A 78 -4.33 10.91 -0.60
CA ASN A 78 -4.41 12.33 -0.24
C ASN A 78 -3.51 12.67 0.96
N ASN A 79 -3.35 11.74 1.91
CA ASN A 79 -2.44 11.89 3.04
C ASN A 79 -0.97 11.92 2.61
N LEU A 80 -0.56 11.10 1.62
CA LEU A 80 0.85 11.03 1.21
C LEU A 80 1.27 12.06 0.16
N ILE A 81 0.36 12.58 -0.68
CA ILE A 81 0.68 13.60 -1.71
C ILE A 81 1.45 14.82 -1.15
N PRO A 82 1.08 15.41 0.00
CA PRO A 82 1.83 16.52 0.59
C PRO A 82 3.29 16.18 0.93
N PHE A 83 3.57 14.94 1.34
CA PHE A 83 4.93 14.47 1.63
C PHE A 83 5.75 14.35 0.36
N LEU A 84 5.15 13.91 -0.76
CA LEU A 84 5.82 13.86 -2.06
C LEU A 84 6.24 15.25 -2.56
N ALA A 85 5.44 16.28 -2.26
CA ALA A 85 5.78 17.67 -2.59
C ALA A 85 6.87 18.26 -1.68
N LYS A 86 6.97 17.78 -0.43
CA LYS A 86 7.89 18.32 0.59
C LYS A 86 9.24 17.61 0.64
N HIS A 87 9.28 16.30 0.40
CA HIS A 87 10.47 15.46 0.52
C HIS A 87 10.97 15.03 -0.85
N ASN A 88 12.28 15.09 -1.06
CA ASN A 88 12.91 14.74 -2.33
C ASN A 88 13.11 13.22 -2.47
N VAL A 89 12.01 12.48 -2.56
CA VAL A 89 11.94 11.02 -2.79
C VAL A 89 10.98 10.72 -3.94
N SER A 90 11.07 9.54 -4.56
CA SER A 90 10.08 9.13 -5.56
C SER A 90 8.76 8.72 -4.91
N ALA A 91 7.67 8.77 -5.68
CA ALA A 91 6.35 8.34 -5.22
C ALA A 91 6.36 6.87 -4.77
N GLY A 92 6.96 5.97 -5.56
CA GLY A 92 7.06 4.57 -5.20
C GLY A 92 7.91 4.33 -3.95
N ASP A 93 9.01 5.09 -3.75
CA ASP A 93 9.79 4.98 -2.52
C ASP A 93 9.02 5.53 -1.31
N LEU A 94 8.26 6.63 -1.49
CA LEU A 94 7.42 7.21 -0.44
C LEU A 94 6.35 6.23 0.05
N VAL A 95 5.59 5.62 -0.86
CA VAL A 95 4.54 4.65 -0.49
C VAL A 95 5.12 3.51 0.33
N GLN A 96 6.19 2.89 -0.17
CA GLN A 96 6.79 1.71 0.46
C GLN A 96 7.48 2.05 1.78
N PHE A 97 8.14 3.22 1.86
CA PHE A 97 8.74 3.69 3.10
C PHE A 97 7.67 4.05 4.14
N ALA A 98 6.60 4.73 3.74
CA ALA A 98 5.53 5.12 4.65
C ALA A 98 4.83 3.90 5.27
N GLY A 99 4.55 2.86 4.49
CA GLY A 99 4.01 1.61 5.04
C GLY A 99 5.00 0.86 5.94
N ALA A 100 6.29 0.87 5.61
CA ALA A 100 7.31 0.31 6.51
C ALA A 100 7.38 1.04 7.85
N ILE A 101 7.25 2.39 7.85
CA ILE A 101 7.18 3.20 9.07
C ILE A 101 5.87 2.95 9.82
N ALA A 102 4.73 2.90 9.13
CA ALA A 102 3.43 2.62 9.74
C ALA A 102 3.44 1.29 10.54
N LEU A 103 3.99 0.22 9.93
CA LEU A 103 4.12 -1.09 10.60
C LEU A 103 4.97 -1.03 11.88
N THR A 104 5.93 -0.10 11.99
CA THR A 104 6.77 0.01 13.20
C THR A 104 6.00 0.51 14.42
N ASN A 105 4.82 1.10 14.21
CA ASN A 105 3.95 1.55 15.31
C ASN A 105 3.06 0.44 15.86
N CYS A 106 2.93 -0.67 15.12
CA CYS A 106 2.01 -1.73 15.49
C CYS A 106 2.62 -2.63 16.59
N PRO A 107 1.89 -2.86 17.71
CA PRO A 107 2.43 -3.53 18.89
C PRO A 107 2.92 -4.96 18.62
N ASP A 108 3.76 -5.46 19.53
CA ASP A 108 4.54 -6.72 19.48
C ASP A 108 4.13 -7.73 18.39
N GLY A 109 4.87 -7.74 17.28
CA GLY A 109 4.74 -8.77 16.24
C GLY A 109 5.06 -8.30 14.83
N ALA A 110 4.94 -6.99 14.56
CA ALA A 110 5.27 -6.44 13.26
C ALA A 110 6.78 -6.60 12.95
N PRO A 111 7.14 -7.16 11.79
CA PRO A 111 8.54 -7.28 11.40
C PRO A 111 9.12 -5.92 11.04
N GLN A 112 10.42 -5.74 11.27
CA GLN A 112 11.16 -4.65 10.62
C GLN A 112 11.35 -5.01 9.14
N VAL A 113 10.45 -4.50 8.29
CA VAL A 113 10.45 -4.79 6.86
C VAL A 113 11.69 -4.19 6.18
N GLU A 114 12.26 -4.91 5.22
CA GLU A 114 13.35 -4.40 4.39
C GLU A 114 12.85 -3.19 3.57
N PHE A 115 13.63 -2.10 3.60
CA PHE A 115 13.40 -0.94 2.76
C PHE A 115 14.56 -0.76 1.78
N LEU A 116 14.24 -0.88 0.49
CA LEU A 116 15.12 -0.53 -0.62
C LEU A 116 14.59 0.74 -1.30
N ALA A 117 15.50 1.66 -1.61
CA ALA A 117 15.21 2.93 -2.28
C ALA A 117 15.82 2.97 -3.69
N GLY A 118 15.29 3.86 -4.52
CA GLY A 118 15.75 4.11 -5.89
C GLY A 118 14.71 3.83 -6.96
N ARG A 119 13.42 3.68 -6.61
CA ARG A 119 12.35 3.57 -7.63
C ARG A 119 12.31 4.83 -8.49
N PRO A 120 12.19 4.72 -9.83
CA PRO A 120 12.00 5.88 -10.68
C PRO A 120 10.74 6.67 -10.31
N ASN A 121 10.75 7.98 -10.53
CA ASN A 121 9.59 8.84 -10.30
C ASN A 121 8.82 9.14 -11.59
N GLN A 122 8.78 8.17 -12.51
CA GLN A 122 8.03 8.22 -13.77
C GLN A 122 7.42 6.85 -14.03
N THR A 123 6.11 6.81 -14.25
CA THR A 123 5.37 5.58 -14.56
C THR A 123 4.09 5.89 -15.34
N ILE A 124 3.19 4.92 -15.47
CA ILE A 124 1.85 5.00 -16.07
C ILE A 124 0.81 4.59 -15.03
N PRO A 125 -0.47 5.00 -15.15
CA PRO A 125 -1.51 4.44 -14.30
C PRO A 125 -1.69 2.96 -14.63
N ALA A 126 -1.95 2.14 -13.61
CA ALA A 126 -2.34 0.75 -13.84
C ALA A 126 -3.74 0.64 -14.47
N ILE A 127 -3.99 -0.47 -15.15
CA ILE A 127 -5.32 -0.84 -15.62
C ILE A 127 -6.18 -1.37 -14.46
N ASP A 128 -7.49 -1.28 -14.60
CA ASP A 128 -8.43 -1.89 -13.66
C ASP A 128 -8.39 -3.43 -13.71
N GLY A 129 -8.86 -4.07 -12.64
CA GLY A 129 -8.95 -5.53 -12.51
C GLY A 129 -7.68 -6.21 -12.01
N LEU A 130 -6.67 -5.46 -11.58
CA LEU A 130 -5.41 -5.99 -11.04
C LEU A 130 -5.42 -6.18 -9.51
N ILE A 131 -6.38 -5.59 -8.80
CA ILE A 131 -6.52 -5.69 -7.35
C ILE A 131 -7.46 -6.87 -7.02
N PRO A 132 -7.07 -7.82 -6.16
CA PRO A 132 -7.97 -8.87 -5.69
C PRO A 132 -9.16 -8.31 -4.90
N GLU A 133 -10.34 -8.90 -5.08
CA GLU A 133 -11.55 -8.49 -4.36
C GLU A 133 -11.96 -9.52 -3.30
N PRO A 134 -12.64 -9.12 -2.20
CA PRO A 134 -13.03 -10.04 -1.14
C PRO A 134 -14.01 -11.13 -1.56
N GLN A 135 -14.78 -10.91 -2.64
CA GLN A 135 -15.69 -11.91 -3.22
C GLN A 135 -15.02 -12.89 -4.20
N ASP A 136 -13.73 -12.70 -4.51
CA ASP A 136 -13.04 -13.56 -5.45
C ASP A 136 -12.83 -14.97 -4.91
N SER A 137 -12.84 -15.95 -5.83
CA SER A 137 -12.49 -17.32 -5.46
C SER A 137 -11.00 -17.41 -5.11
N VAL A 138 -10.65 -18.39 -4.27
CA VAL A 138 -9.24 -18.68 -3.92
C VAL A 138 -8.39 -18.90 -5.17
N ASP A 139 -8.91 -19.62 -6.17
CA ASP A 139 -8.18 -19.85 -7.43
C ASP A 139 -7.90 -18.55 -8.18
N LYS A 140 -8.85 -17.60 -8.20
CA LYS A 140 -8.65 -16.29 -8.84
C LYS A 140 -7.61 -15.48 -8.08
N ILE A 141 -7.68 -15.45 -6.74
CA ILE A 141 -6.71 -14.74 -5.89
C ILE A 141 -5.31 -15.30 -6.09
N LEU A 142 -5.12 -16.61 -5.95
CA LEU A 142 -3.81 -17.24 -6.12
C LEU A 142 -3.26 -17.04 -7.53
N SER A 143 -4.10 -17.10 -8.57
CA SER A 143 -3.69 -16.81 -9.95
C SER A 143 -3.28 -15.35 -10.14
N ARG A 144 -3.96 -14.40 -9.50
CA ARG A 144 -3.64 -12.97 -9.55
C ARG A 144 -2.29 -12.68 -8.91
N PHE A 145 -2.04 -13.24 -7.72
CA PHE A 145 -0.76 -13.11 -7.02
C PHE A 145 0.40 -13.80 -7.78
N ALA A 146 0.14 -14.96 -8.38
CA ALA A 146 1.13 -15.61 -9.25
C ALA A 146 1.49 -14.73 -10.46
N ASP A 147 0.51 -14.11 -11.11
CA ASP A 147 0.72 -13.21 -12.25
C ASP A 147 1.37 -11.86 -11.86
N ALA A 148 1.17 -11.39 -10.62
CA ALA A 148 1.77 -10.14 -10.14
C ALA A 148 3.28 -10.29 -9.84
N GLY A 149 3.69 -11.43 -9.28
CA GLY A 149 5.07 -11.58 -8.79
C GLY A 149 5.55 -13.01 -8.55
N ASN A 150 4.87 -14.02 -9.11
CA ASN A 150 5.11 -15.45 -8.82
C ASN A 150 4.97 -15.81 -7.34
N PHE A 151 4.11 -15.11 -6.59
CA PHE A 151 3.85 -15.43 -5.19
C PHE A 151 3.20 -16.82 -5.06
N SER A 152 3.76 -17.64 -4.18
CA SER A 152 3.20 -18.91 -3.75
C SER A 152 1.99 -18.71 -2.84
N SER A 153 1.16 -19.74 -2.69
CA SER A 153 0.03 -19.70 -1.74
C SER A 153 0.47 -19.43 -0.30
N PHE A 154 1.67 -19.90 0.08
CA PHE A 154 2.25 -19.58 1.39
C PHE A 154 2.53 -18.08 1.54
N GLU A 155 3.11 -17.44 0.53
CA GLU A 155 3.39 -16.00 0.56
C GLU A 155 2.10 -15.17 0.55
N VAL A 156 1.07 -15.60 -0.18
CA VAL A 156 -0.25 -14.94 -0.13
C VAL A 156 -0.83 -14.96 1.28
N VAL A 157 -0.79 -16.12 1.95
CA VAL A 157 -1.25 -16.24 3.34
C VAL A 157 -0.39 -15.40 4.29
N ALA A 158 0.93 -15.35 4.07
CA ALA A 158 1.82 -14.53 4.88
C ALA A 158 1.51 -13.03 4.74
N LEU A 159 1.22 -12.55 3.52
CA LEU A 159 0.84 -11.15 3.28
C LEU A 159 -0.51 -10.79 3.90
N LEU A 160 -1.45 -11.73 3.99
CA LEU A 160 -2.72 -11.54 4.70
C LEU A 160 -2.57 -11.38 6.22
N ALA A 161 -1.38 -11.60 6.79
CA ALA A 161 -1.12 -11.21 8.18
C ALA A 161 -1.34 -9.70 8.42
N SER A 162 -1.24 -8.87 7.37
CA SER A 162 -1.64 -7.46 7.43
C SER A 162 -3.06 -7.24 7.94
N HIS A 163 -3.96 -8.21 7.76
CA HIS A 163 -5.33 -8.13 8.27
C HIS A 163 -5.43 -8.21 9.80
N THR A 164 -4.33 -8.45 10.51
CA THR A 164 -4.29 -8.35 11.98
C THR A 164 -4.24 -6.89 12.48
N VAL A 165 -3.94 -5.93 11.59
CA VAL A 165 -3.92 -4.48 11.86
C VAL A 165 -4.74 -3.76 10.79
N ALA A 166 -5.99 -4.20 10.62
CA ALA A 166 -6.84 -3.73 9.53
C ALA A 166 -8.32 -3.71 9.89
N ARG A 167 -9.05 -2.84 9.16
CA ARG A 167 -10.49 -2.62 9.29
C ARG A 167 -11.12 -2.44 7.91
N ALA A 168 -12.44 -2.43 7.86
CA ALA A 168 -13.21 -2.13 6.66
C ALA A 168 -14.24 -1.03 6.88
N ASP A 169 -14.22 -0.07 5.95
CA ASP A 169 -15.07 1.13 5.97
C ASP A 169 -16.10 1.13 4.85
N LYS A 170 -15.83 0.39 3.76
CA LYS A 170 -16.61 0.48 2.50
C LYS A 170 -17.37 -0.78 2.15
N VAL A 171 -17.20 -1.87 2.91
CA VAL A 171 -17.84 -3.18 2.63
C VAL A 171 -19.32 -3.16 3.04
N ASP A 172 -19.60 -2.68 4.25
CA ASP A 172 -20.96 -2.42 4.73
C ASP A 172 -21.16 -0.91 4.80
N PRO A 173 -22.04 -0.30 3.99
CA PRO A 173 -22.22 1.15 3.96
C PRO A 173 -22.89 1.73 5.22
N THR A 174 -23.26 0.90 6.20
CA THR A 174 -23.95 1.32 7.42
C THR A 174 -23.04 1.39 8.66
N ILE A 175 -21.84 0.82 8.58
CA ILE A 175 -20.85 0.80 9.67
C ILE A 175 -19.47 1.12 9.11
N ASP A 176 -18.66 1.78 9.93
CA ASP A 176 -17.31 2.23 9.57
C ASP A 176 -16.29 1.59 10.52
N ALA A 177 -15.03 1.49 10.10
CA ALA A 177 -13.92 0.98 10.90
C ALA A 177 -14.19 -0.40 11.55
N SER A 178 -14.79 -1.33 10.79
CA SER A 178 -15.08 -2.69 11.26
C SER A 178 -13.82 -3.55 11.26
N PRO A 179 -13.28 -3.98 12.43
CA PRO A 179 -12.00 -4.68 12.47
C PRO A 179 -12.10 -6.14 12.02
N PHE A 180 -11.01 -6.65 11.45
CA PHE A 180 -10.93 -8.04 11.00
C PHE A 180 -10.59 -9.03 12.13
N ASP A 181 -10.03 -8.53 13.23
CA ASP A 181 -9.86 -9.28 14.47
C ASP A 181 -10.22 -8.44 15.72
N SER A 182 -9.94 -8.93 16.92
CA SER A 182 -10.25 -8.25 18.18
C SER A 182 -9.20 -7.25 18.66
N THR A 183 -8.06 -7.13 17.97
CA THR A 183 -6.89 -6.34 18.32
C THR A 183 -6.31 -5.64 17.07
N PRO A 184 -7.13 -4.84 16.36
CA PRO A 184 -6.70 -4.14 15.16
C PRO A 184 -5.65 -3.07 15.47
#